data_AF-A0AAD7HIV4-F1
#
_entry.id   AF-A0AAD7HIV4-F1
#
_cell.length_a   1.000
_cell.length_b   1.000
_cell.length_c   1.000
_cell.angle_alpha   90.00
_cell.angle_beta   90.00
_cell.angle_gamma   90.00
#
_symmetry.space_group_name_H-M   'P 1'
#
loop_
_entity.id
_entity.type
_entity.pdbx_description
1 polymer ?
#
loop_
_entity_poly.entity_id
_entity_poly.type
_entity_poly.pdbx_seq_one_letter_code
_entity_poly.pdbx_strand_id
1 'polypeptide(L)'
;PFRHSDIAPQNMVMEELRLIPKGSHWCYPESHSGLFLRFFSWKNRCSLHPAVHYYYIDFGISKYFPGGKESTRVATTLRTFPMIPELSMTVQCNPFFVDIFQIGLAMSRIIDDYPALEDFRGIAASMTVDDPHARATLEEALKQLTCIRDQMSPSLRRKRIWERG
;
A
#
# COMPACT_ATOMS: atom_id res chain seq x y z
N PRO A 1 -8.08 -18.10 -6.56
CA PRO A 1 -7.50 -16.75 -6.34
C PRO A 1 -7.55 -16.37 -4.86
N PHE A 2 -6.61 -15.56 -4.40
CA PHE A 2 -6.46 -15.21 -2.98
C PHE A 2 -6.85 -13.76 -2.73
N ARG A 3 -7.55 -13.50 -1.62
CA ARG A 3 -7.93 -12.16 -1.14
C ARG A 3 -7.27 -11.92 0.21
N HIS A 4 -6.63 -10.77 0.37
CA HIS A 4 -5.97 -10.38 1.61
C HIS A 4 -6.98 -9.93 2.69
N SER A 5 -7.94 -9.07 2.33
CA SER A 5 -8.97 -8.48 3.19
C SER A 5 -8.53 -7.45 4.25
N ASP A 6 -7.23 -7.19 4.40
CA ASP A 6 -6.70 -6.24 5.40
C ASP A 6 -5.51 -5.46 4.87
N ILE A 7 -5.59 -5.00 3.62
CA ILE A 7 -4.50 -4.21 3.04
C ILE A 7 -4.52 -2.81 3.65
N ALA A 8 -3.44 -2.45 4.33
CA ALA A 8 -3.22 -1.14 4.91
C ALA A 8 -1.71 -0.87 5.02
N PRO A 9 -1.26 0.39 5.17
CA PRO A 9 0.15 0.71 5.31
C PRO A 9 0.86 -0.09 6.42
N GLN A 10 0.16 -0.42 7.50
CA GLN A 10 0.68 -1.21 8.62
C GLN A 10 1.00 -2.67 8.25
N ASN A 11 0.28 -3.21 7.27
CA ASN A 11 0.44 -4.58 6.76
C ASN A 11 1.31 -4.62 5.50
N MET A 12 1.96 -3.51 5.15
CA MET A 12 2.96 -3.40 4.08
C MET A 12 4.34 -3.18 4.73
N VAL A 13 5.19 -4.20 4.68
CA VAL A 13 6.53 -4.13 5.26
C VAL A 13 7.60 -4.18 4.16
N MET A 14 8.81 -3.78 4.51
CA MET A 14 9.97 -3.85 3.63
C MET A 14 11.13 -4.58 4.31
N GLU A 15 12.04 -5.15 3.53
CA GLU A 15 13.26 -5.79 4.04
C GLU A 15 14.17 -4.75 4.72
N GLU A 16 14.01 -4.61 6.03
CA GLU A 16 14.60 -3.53 6.81
C GLU A 16 16.13 -3.52 6.74
N LEU A 17 16.77 -4.67 6.94
CA LEU A 17 18.23 -4.80 7.08
C LEU A 17 19.00 -4.34 5.82
N ARG A 18 18.34 -4.26 4.67
CA ARG A 18 18.93 -3.66 3.46
C ARG A 18 19.11 -2.15 3.62
N LEU A 19 18.10 -1.49 4.17
CA LEU A 19 18.04 -0.04 4.34
C LEU A 19 18.72 0.42 5.63
N ILE A 20 18.56 -0.35 6.70
CA ILE A 20 19.04 -0.06 8.03
C ILE A 20 19.90 -1.26 8.46
N PRO A 21 21.17 -1.36 8.03
CA PRO A 21 21.99 -2.55 8.30
C PRO A 21 22.24 -2.84 9.78
N LYS A 22 22.09 -1.82 10.63
CA LYS A 22 22.20 -1.94 12.09
C LYS A 22 20.88 -2.31 12.76
N GLY A 23 19.79 -2.44 12.00
CA GLY A 23 18.42 -2.62 12.48
C GLY A 23 17.87 -1.38 13.19
N SER A 24 16.56 -1.34 13.41
CA SER A 24 15.88 -0.38 14.27
C SER A 24 15.53 -1.01 15.62
N HIS A 25 15.42 -0.17 16.63
CA HIS A 25 14.95 -0.58 17.94
C HIS A 25 13.43 -0.73 17.90
N TRP A 26 12.91 -1.84 18.42
CA TRP A 26 11.49 -2.19 18.34
C TRP A 26 10.54 -1.14 18.96
N CYS A 27 10.88 -0.49 20.08
CA CYS A 27 10.09 0.62 20.63
C CYS A 27 10.37 1.99 20.00
N TYR A 28 11.56 2.16 19.42
CA TYR A 28 12.06 3.46 19.00
C TYR A 28 12.64 3.29 17.60
N PRO A 29 11.79 3.24 16.57
CA PRO A 29 12.21 2.88 15.21
C PRO A 29 13.28 3.81 14.63
N GLU A 30 13.37 5.04 15.16
CA GLU A 30 14.39 6.04 14.82
C GLU A 30 15.69 5.93 15.65
N SER A 31 15.94 4.79 16.31
CA SER A 31 17.18 4.53 17.04
C SER A 31 17.65 3.11 16.80
N HIS A 32 18.97 2.90 16.70
CA HIS A 32 19.54 1.55 16.68
C HIS A 32 19.57 0.90 18.07
N SER A 33 19.59 1.72 19.13
CA SER A 33 19.88 1.27 20.50
C SER A 33 18.77 1.55 21.51
N GLY A 34 17.70 2.21 21.08
CA GLY A 34 16.64 2.72 21.96
C GLY A 34 17.02 3.99 22.73
N LEU A 35 18.25 4.48 22.59
CA LEU A 35 18.70 5.73 23.18
C LEU A 35 18.45 6.90 22.22
N PHE A 36 17.74 7.92 22.69
CA PHE A 36 17.26 9.07 21.91
C PHE A 36 18.38 9.97 21.36
N LEU A 37 19.59 9.91 21.95
CA LEU A 37 20.71 10.81 21.65
C LEU A 37 21.76 10.21 20.69
N ARG A 38 21.50 9.03 20.12
CA ARG A 38 22.47 8.38 19.22
C ARG A 38 22.05 8.50 17.77
N PHE A 39 23.03 8.70 16.89
CA PHE A 39 22.82 8.82 15.45
C PHE A 39 22.14 7.56 14.88
N PHE A 40 20.98 7.77 14.26
CA PHE A 40 20.33 6.78 13.40
C PHE A 40 20.90 6.88 11.99
N SER A 41 21.25 5.73 11.40
CA SER A 41 21.90 5.65 10.10
C SER A 41 21.16 4.70 9.18
N TRP A 42 20.90 5.15 7.96
CA TRP A 42 20.22 4.39 6.93
C TRP A 42 20.83 4.65 5.55
N LYS A 43 20.63 3.72 4.63
CA LYS A 43 20.98 3.86 3.22
C LYS A 43 19.81 4.49 2.46
N ASN A 44 20.11 5.28 1.43
CA ASN A 44 19.07 5.87 0.61
C ASN A 44 18.36 4.78 -0.22
N ARG A 45 17.03 4.70 -0.18
CA ARG A 45 16.22 3.73 -0.94
C ARG A 45 16.59 3.67 -2.42
N CYS A 46 16.83 4.81 -3.08
CA CYS A 46 17.17 4.82 -4.51
C CYS A 46 18.55 4.21 -4.82
N SER A 47 19.48 4.20 -3.85
CA SER A 47 20.81 3.60 -4.02
C SER A 47 20.79 2.07 -3.94
N LEU A 48 19.70 1.50 -3.40
CA LEU A 48 19.53 0.07 -3.23
C LEU A 48 18.58 -0.54 -4.25
N HIS A 49 17.92 0.25 -5.09
CA HIS A 49 17.00 -0.28 -6.09
C HIS A 49 17.74 -1.19 -7.10
N PRO A 50 17.21 -2.39 -7.45
CA PRO A 50 15.91 -2.96 -7.08
C PRO A 50 15.94 -3.93 -5.87
N ALA A 51 17.03 -3.95 -5.10
CA ALA A 51 17.31 -4.96 -4.07
C ALA A 51 16.52 -4.80 -2.75
N VAL A 52 15.63 -3.80 -2.62
CA VAL A 52 14.73 -3.69 -1.46
C VAL A 52 13.41 -4.36 -1.81
N HIS A 53 13.09 -5.43 -1.09
CA HIS A 53 11.83 -6.15 -1.23
C HIS A 53 10.74 -5.58 -0.31
N TYR A 54 9.50 -5.58 -0.80
CA TYR A 54 8.31 -5.21 -0.06
C TYR A 54 7.37 -6.41 0.03
N TYR A 55 6.68 -6.56 1.15
CA TYR A 55 5.83 -7.70 1.45
C TYR A 55 4.51 -7.25 2.05
N TYR A 56 3.45 -7.97 1.70
CA TYR A 56 2.22 -7.99 2.48
C TYR A 56 2.37 -8.98 3.63
N ILE A 57 1.88 -8.61 4.80
CA ILE A 57 1.84 -9.46 6.00
C ILE A 57 0.43 -9.48 6.59
N ASP A 58 0.26 -10.23 7.67
CA ASP A 58 -1.02 -10.40 8.37
C ASP A 58 -2.12 -10.97 7.47
N PHE A 59 -1.90 -12.21 7.07
CA PHE A 59 -2.87 -12.99 6.30
C PHE A 59 -3.94 -13.64 7.19
N GLY A 60 -4.09 -13.22 8.45
CA GLY A 60 -4.95 -13.87 9.45
C GLY A 60 -6.43 -13.93 9.07
N ILE A 61 -6.90 -12.99 8.24
CA ILE A 61 -8.28 -12.94 7.74
C ILE A 61 -8.39 -13.13 6.23
N SER A 62 -7.30 -13.56 5.59
CA SER A 62 -7.29 -13.80 4.16
C SER A 62 -8.05 -15.06 3.77
N LYS A 63 -8.56 -15.08 2.53
CA LYS A 63 -9.37 -16.21 2.04
C LYS A 63 -8.95 -16.64 0.64
N TYR A 64 -8.90 -17.96 0.45
CA TYR A 64 -8.73 -18.57 -0.85
C TYR A 64 -10.09 -18.89 -1.48
N PHE A 65 -10.27 -18.45 -2.73
CA PHE A 65 -11.48 -18.65 -3.51
C PHE A 65 -11.17 -19.53 -4.73
N PRO A 66 -11.47 -20.83 -4.70
CA PRO A 66 -11.16 -21.74 -5.81
C PRO A 66 -12.02 -21.48 -7.06
N GLY A 67 -13.20 -20.88 -6.91
CA GLY A 67 -14.16 -20.65 -7.99
C GLY A 67 -13.79 -19.56 -9.02
N GLY A 68 -12.68 -18.84 -8.82
CA GLY A 68 -12.26 -17.73 -9.68
C GLY A 68 -12.73 -16.35 -9.22
N LYS A 69 -12.19 -15.28 -9.82
CA LYS A 69 -12.49 -13.90 -9.40
C LYS A 69 -13.92 -13.46 -9.76
N GLU A 70 -14.38 -13.83 -10.96
CA GLU A 70 -15.64 -13.40 -11.56
C GLU A 70 -16.89 -13.86 -10.77
N SER A 71 -16.89 -15.12 -10.34
CA SER A 71 -18.05 -15.80 -9.72
C SER A 71 -18.12 -15.65 -8.20
N THR A 72 -17.06 -15.16 -7.56
CA THR A 72 -16.99 -15.08 -6.10
C THR A 72 -17.87 -13.95 -5.58
N ARG A 73 -18.82 -14.27 -4.70
CA ARG A 73 -19.66 -13.30 -3.99
C ARG A 73 -19.66 -13.65 -2.50
N VAL A 74 -19.36 -12.67 -1.66
CA VAL A 74 -19.27 -12.86 -0.20
C VAL A 74 -19.96 -11.69 0.49
N ALA A 75 -20.86 -11.99 1.44
CA ALA A 75 -21.32 -11.00 2.41
C ALA A 75 -20.24 -10.90 3.48
N THR A 76 -19.74 -9.69 3.73
CA THR A 76 -18.66 -9.50 4.68
C THR A 76 -18.73 -8.11 5.28
N THR A 77 -18.43 -8.03 6.57
CA THR A 77 -18.05 -6.79 7.21
C THR A 77 -16.59 -6.89 7.62
N LEU A 78 -15.84 -5.83 7.34
CA LEU A 78 -14.54 -5.59 7.94
C LEU A 78 -14.77 -4.42 8.88
N ARG A 79 -14.97 -4.73 10.17
CA ARG A 79 -15.29 -3.72 11.20
C ARG A 79 -14.23 -2.60 11.26
N THR A 80 -13.02 -2.90 10.80
CA THR A 80 -11.88 -1.98 10.71
C THR A 80 -11.96 -0.98 9.53
N PHE A 81 -12.80 -1.22 8.53
CA PHE A 81 -12.91 -0.35 7.34
C PHE A 81 -14.37 0.06 7.04
N PRO A 82 -15.00 0.89 7.89
CA PRO A 82 -16.34 1.41 7.62
C PRO A 82 -16.42 2.30 6.36
N MET A 83 -15.29 2.67 5.76
CA MET A 83 -15.22 3.52 4.56
C MET A 83 -15.40 2.77 3.24
N ILE A 84 -15.50 1.43 3.23
CA ILE A 84 -15.64 0.66 1.98
C ILE A 84 -17.15 0.53 1.64
N PRO A 85 -17.63 1.17 0.56
CA PRO A 85 -19.06 1.37 0.34
C PRO A 85 -19.87 0.09 0.17
N GLU A 86 -19.28 -0.95 -0.43
CA GLU A 86 -19.94 -2.21 -0.72
C GLU A 86 -19.88 -3.23 0.42
N LEU A 87 -19.18 -2.94 1.52
CA LEU A 87 -19.13 -3.85 2.66
C LEU A 87 -20.48 -3.88 3.37
N SER A 88 -21.14 -5.04 3.31
CA SER A 88 -22.45 -5.27 3.90
C SER A 88 -22.52 -6.63 4.56
N MET A 89 -23.25 -6.70 5.68
CA MET A 89 -23.59 -7.97 6.32
C MET A 89 -24.62 -8.78 5.51
N THR A 90 -25.40 -8.11 4.66
CA THR A 90 -26.57 -8.69 4.00
C THR A 90 -26.41 -8.77 2.48
N VAL A 91 -25.67 -7.83 1.88
CA VAL A 91 -25.44 -7.77 0.45
C VAL A 91 -24.09 -8.40 0.13
N GLN A 92 -24.07 -9.36 -0.78
CA GLN A 92 -22.84 -9.99 -1.23
C GLN A 92 -22.16 -9.11 -2.29
N CYS A 93 -20.85 -8.91 -2.16
CA CYS A 93 -20.05 -8.21 -3.15
C CYS A 93 -18.93 -9.12 -3.68
N ASN A 94 -18.31 -8.73 -4.79
CA ASN A 94 -17.07 -9.35 -5.21
C ASN A 94 -15.95 -8.87 -4.27
N PRO A 95 -15.32 -9.79 -3.52
CA PRO A 95 -14.42 -9.39 -2.45
C PRO A 95 -13.03 -8.95 -2.95
N PHE A 96 -12.71 -9.16 -4.23
CA PHE A 96 -11.44 -8.72 -4.82
C PHE A 96 -11.42 -7.20 -5.08
N PHE A 97 -12.58 -6.58 -5.33
CA PHE A 97 -12.65 -5.12 -5.43
C PHE A 97 -12.39 -4.42 -4.09
N VAL A 98 -12.62 -5.12 -2.98
CA VAL A 98 -12.31 -4.61 -1.64
C VAL A 98 -10.80 -4.47 -1.46
N ASP A 99 -10.00 -5.45 -1.90
CA ASP A 99 -8.53 -5.36 -1.84
C ASP A 99 -8.00 -4.21 -2.72
N ILE A 100 -8.59 -3.99 -3.91
CA ILE A 100 -8.26 -2.85 -4.78
C ILE A 100 -8.54 -1.53 -4.07
N PHE A 101 -9.72 -1.38 -3.46
CA PHE A 101 -10.08 -0.18 -2.71
C PHE A 101 -9.12 0.06 -1.54
N GLN A 102 -8.77 -1.00 -0.81
CA GLN A 102 -7.81 -0.93 0.30
C GLN A 102 -6.42 -0.47 -0.16
N ILE A 103 -5.93 -0.95 -1.31
CA ILE A 103 -4.67 -0.47 -1.90
C ILE A 103 -4.77 1.02 -2.25
N GLY A 104 -5.85 1.44 -2.90
CA GLY A 104 -6.08 2.86 -3.24
C GLY A 104 -6.17 3.76 -2.00
N LEU A 105 -6.80 3.29 -0.93
CA LEU A 105 -6.87 4.01 0.34
C LEU A 105 -5.51 4.10 1.03
N ALA A 106 -4.74 3.01 1.05
CA ALA A 106 -3.38 2.99 1.58
C ALA A 106 -2.48 3.96 0.81
N MET A 107 -2.60 3.98 -0.52
CA MET A 107 -1.89 4.91 -1.39
C MET A 107 -2.30 6.37 -1.11
N SER A 108 -3.60 6.65 -0.95
CA SER A 108 -4.10 7.99 -0.62
C SER A 108 -3.51 8.51 0.69
N ARG A 109 -3.47 7.67 1.75
CA ARG A 109 -2.85 8.04 3.04
C ARG A 109 -1.38 8.40 2.88
N ILE A 110 -0.62 7.61 2.15
CA ILE A 110 0.80 7.90 1.86
C ILE A 110 0.93 9.21 1.08
N ILE A 111 0.03 9.52 0.15
CA ILE A 111 0.09 10.78 -0.61
C ILE A 111 -0.25 11.97 0.29
N ASP A 112 -1.24 11.84 1.17
CA ASP A 112 -1.63 12.89 2.11
C ASP A 112 -0.47 13.26 3.06
N ASP A 113 0.28 12.26 3.49
CA ASP A 113 1.49 12.43 4.31
C ASP A 113 2.65 13.02 3.50
N TYR A 114 2.75 12.77 2.18
CA TYR A 114 3.88 13.20 1.35
C TYR A 114 3.43 14.03 0.12
N PRO A 115 3.37 15.38 0.23
CA PRO A 115 2.85 16.24 -0.84
C PRO A 115 3.56 16.11 -2.20
N ALA A 116 4.81 15.67 -2.21
CA ALA A 116 5.56 15.42 -3.45
C ALA A 116 5.03 14.22 -4.27
N LEU A 117 4.07 13.46 -3.73
CA LEU A 117 3.42 12.33 -4.40
C LEU A 117 2.05 12.70 -5.01
N GLU A 118 1.67 13.98 -5.03
CA GLU A 118 0.36 14.44 -5.48
C GLU A 118 0.04 14.01 -6.92
N ASP A 119 1.04 13.94 -7.81
CA ASP A 119 0.87 13.47 -9.19
C ASP A 119 0.29 12.04 -9.28
N PHE A 120 0.45 11.24 -8.23
CA PHE A 120 -0.05 9.87 -8.16
C PHE A 120 -1.50 9.79 -7.62
N ARG A 121 -2.09 10.89 -7.14
CA ARG A 121 -3.44 10.89 -6.53
C ARG A 121 -4.52 10.37 -7.48
N GLY A 122 -4.39 10.62 -8.78
CA GLY A 122 -5.32 10.11 -9.78
C GLY A 122 -5.43 8.58 -9.80
N ILE A 123 -4.31 7.87 -9.55
CA ILE A 123 -4.30 6.40 -9.48
C ILE A 123 -5.10 5.95 -8.26
N ALA A 124 -4.79 6.51 -7.10
CA ALA A 124 -5.46 6.18 -5.85
C ALA A 124 -6.98 6.42 -5.94
N ALA A 125 -7.39 7.58 -6.48
CA ALA A 125 -8.79 7.92 -6.69
C ALA A 125 -9.51 6.94 -7.63
N SER A 126 -8.85 6.47 -8.70
CA SER A 126 -9.43 5.49 -9.62
C SER A 126 -9.65 4.10 -8.97
N MET A 127 -8.88 3.77 -7.93
CA MET A 127 -9.01 2.51 -7.18
C MET A 127 -10.04 2.60 -6.05
N THR A 128 -10.39 3.81 -5.59
CA THR A 128 -11.34 4.07 -4.50
C THR A 128 -12.70 4.60 -4.97
N VAL A 129 -13.05 4.40 -6.24
CA VAL A 129 -14.39 4.73 -6.75
C VAL A 129 -15.46 3.93 -6.00
N ASP A 130 -16.57 4.56 -5.62
CA ASP A 130 -17.60 3.91 -4.82
C ASP A 130 -18.18 2.67 -5.49
N ASP A 131 -18.54 2.77 -6.78
CA ASP A 131 -18.94 1.63 -7.59
C ASP A 131 -17.76 0.68 -7.83
N PRO A 132 -17.79 -0.55 -7.28
CA PRO A 132 -16.72 -1.53 -7.45
C PRO A 132 -16.39 -1.85 -8.91
N HIS A 133 -17.38 -1.77 -9.80
CA HIS A 133 -17.22 -2.09 -11.23
C HIS A 133 -16.60 -0.95 -12.03
N ALA A 134 -16.65 0.28 -11.51
CA ALA A 134 -16.02 1.45 -12.13
C ALA A 134 -14.58 1.68 -11.64
N ARG A 135 -14.10 0.89 -10.66
CA ARG A 135 -12.71 0.96 -10.17
C ARG A 135 -11.73 0.49 -11.23
N ALA A 136 -10.56 1.09 -11.24
CA ALA A 136 -9.43 0.57 -12.00
C ALA A 136 -9.02 -0.82 -11.49
N THR A 137 -8.73 -1.71 -12.42
CA THR A 137 -8.05 -2.98 -12.14
C THR A 137 -6.61 -2.75 -11.66
N LEU A 138 -6.00 -3.77 -11.04
CA LEU A 138 -4.59 -3.67 -10.64
C LEU A 138 -3.66 -3.48 -11.84
N GLU A 139 -4.00 -4.11 -12.96
CA GLU A 139 -3.29 -4.00 -14.23
C GLU A 139 -3.36 -2.57 -14.80
N GLU A 140 -4.54 -1.94 -14.76
CA GLU A 140 -4.72 -0.55 -15.17
C GLU A 140 -3.99 0.43 -14.24
N ALA A 141 -4.11 0.24 -12.92
CA ALA A 141 -3.40 1.07 -11.94
C ALA A 141 -1.88 0.96 -12.10
N LEU A 142 -1.36 -0.26 -12.31
CA LEU A 142 0.05 -0.49 -12.60
C LEU A 142 0.48 0.21 -13.90
N LYS A 143 -0.36 0.14 -14.95
CA LYS A 143 -0.09 0.84 -16.21
C LYS A 143 0.00 2.35 -16.00
N GLN A 144 -0.94 2.95 -15.26
CA GLN A 144 -0.91 4.37 -14.93
C GLN A 144 0.36 4.74 -14.14
N LEU A 145 0.72 3.95 -13.12
CA LEU A 145 1.95 4.14 -12.34
C LEU A 145 3.20 4.12 -13.23
N THR A 146 3.30 3.14 -14.13
CA THR A 146 4.44 3.02 -15.05
C THR A 146 4.51 4.20 -16.01
N CYS A 147 3.38 4.67 -16.53
CA CYS A 147 3.32 5.84 -17.40
C CYS A 147 3.88 7.10 -16.70
N ILE A 148 3.41 7.38 -15.47
CA ILE A 148 3.90 8.50 -14.67
C ILE A 148 5.40 8.34 -14.40
N ARG A 149 5.85 7.16 -13.97
CA ARG A 149 7.26 6.86 -13.70
C ARG A 149 8.16 7.10 -14.91
N ASP A 150 7.68 6.75 -16.10
CA ASP A 150 8.48 6.84 -17.33
C ASP A 150 8.58 8.27 -17.87
N GLN A 151 7.64 9.14 -17.49
CA GLN A 151 7.72 10.58 -17.73
C GLN A 151 8.67 11.30 -16.75
N MET A 152 8.99 10.68 -15.61
CA MET A 152 9.89 11.26 -14.60
C MET A 152 11.36 11.13 -14.97
N SER A 153 12.11 12.23 -14.84
CA SER A 153 13.55 12.21 -15.02
C SER A 153 14.25 11.35 -13.95
N PRO A 154 15.42 10.75 -14.25
CA PRO A 154 16.19 9.99 -13.25
C PRO A 154 16.56 10.80 -11.99
N SER A 155 16.76 12.12 -12.11
CA SER A 155 17.02 13.00 -10.98
C SER A 155 15.79 13.17 -10.09
N LEU A 156 14.61 13.34 -10.68
CA LEU A 156 13.35 13.44 -9.95
C LEU A 156 13.06 12.15 -9.17
N ARG A 157 13.25 10.98 -9.79
CA ARG A 157 13.06 9.67 -9.12
C ARG A 157 14.01 9.39 -7.95
N ARG A 158 15.12 10.13 -7.86
CA ARG A 158 16.08 10.03 -6.74
C ARG A 158 15.92 11.15 -5.71
N LYS A 159 15.08 12.15 -5.99
CA LYS A 159 14.86 13.27 -5.10
C LYS A 159 14.24 12.77 -3.80
N ARG A 160 14.78 13.21 -2.66
CA ARG A 160 14.19 12.94 -1.36
C ARG A 160 12.88 13.72 -1.25
N ILE A 161 11.84 13.04 -0.82
CA ILE A 161 10.55 13.63 -0.43
C ILE A 161 10.47 13.69 1.10
N TRP A 162 9.63 14.58 1.59
CA TRP A 162 9.47 14.83 3.02
C TRP A 162 7.99 14.75 3.38
N GLU A 163 7.73 14.26 4.57
CA GLU A 163 6.40 14.25 5.16
C GLU A 163 5.91 15.68 5.38
N ARG A 164 4.60 15.89 5.32
CA ARG A 164 3.97 17.14 5.73
C ARG A 164 4.20 17.30 7.24
N GLY A 165 4.90 18.38 7.60
CA GLY A 165 5.20 18.71 9.00
C GLY A 165 3.99 19.10 9.82
#